data_AF-A0A3B9X1E7-F1
#
_entry.id   AF-A0A3B9X1E7-F1
#
_cell.length_a   1.000
_cell.length_b   1.000
_cell.length_c   1.000
_cell.angle_alpha   90.00
_cell.angle_beta   90.00
_cell.angle_gamma   90.00
#
_symmetry.space_group_name_H-M   'P 1'
#
loop_
_entity.id
_entity.type
_entity.pdbx_description
1 polymer ?
#
loop_
_entity_poly.entity_id
_entity_poly.type
_entity_poly.pdbx_seq_one_letter_code
_entity_poly.pdbx_strand_id
1 'polypeptide(L)'
;MIYRLIHSLFLSGLLLSSLAFSQEPIGDNTIDLNSTKKTIKNQTGRELKVLAPTLSAEEIDPAVLNRLLQTIAHNPESLKTRFALDDNKLQDIFITLSNARTFINTNEMANVRVMCQAWNHSTASGEDRINEALNAYEKRNGFTKRFIANFYATVLSDIQYGLSEQSLLSFNTYMNDRRRRMANAGAVTTGIATQNVRSGAEAVTFHCGPAR
;
A
#
# COMPACT_ATOMS: atom_id res chain seq x y z
N MET A 1 -4.47 65.94 -9.27
CA MET A 1 -3.27 66.05 -10.12
C MET A 1 -2.09 65.53 -9.30
N ILE A 2 -1.64 64.29 -9.51
CA ILE A 2 -0.70 63.82 -10.56
C ILE A 2 0.74 64.28 -10.27
N TYR A 3 1.56 63.29 -9.85
CA TYR A 3 3.02 63.12 -10.00
C TYR A 3 3.92 64.07 -9.16
N ARG A 4 5.13 63.74 -8.66
CA ARG A 4 6.13 62.69 -8.87
C ARG A 4 7.22 62.92 -7.79
N LEU A 5 7.89 61.89 -7.26
CA LEU A 5 9.36 61.75 -7.35
C LEU A 5 9.86 60.50 -6.61
N ILE A 6 10.74 59.79 -7.31
CA ILE A 6 11.49 58.59 -6.94
C ILE A 6 12.84 59.06 -6.42
N HIS A 7 13.40 58.47 -5.35
CA HIS A 7 14.81 58.11 -5.29
C HIS A 7 15.11 57.02 -4.25
N SER A 8 15.88 56.05 -4.73
CA SER A 8 16.52 54.88 -4.13
C SER A 8 17.15 55.03 -2.75
N LEU A 9 17.11 53.95 -1.97
CA LEU A 9 18.30 53.43 -1.28
C LEU A 9 18.16 51.91 -1.07
N PHE A 10 19.04 51.17 -1.75
CA PHE A 10 19.37 49.78 -1.52
C PHE A 10 19.98 49.62 -0.11
N LEU A 11 19.60 48.58 0.63
CA LEU A 11 20.55 47.87 1.48
C LEU A 11 20.15 46.40 1.62
N SER A 12 20.93 45.55 0.96
CA SER A 12 20.98 44.10 1.09
C SER A 12 21.66 43.69 2.40
N GLY A 13 21.30 42.53 2.95
CA GLY A 13 21.97 41.89 4.08
C GLY A 13 21.15 40.69 4.60
N LEU A 14 21.05 39.57 3.86
CA LEU A 14 21.93 38.39 4.00
C LEU A 14 22.06 37.90 5.45
N LEU A 15 21.18 36.97 5.84
CA LEU A 15 21.47 35.94 6.84
C LEU A 15 20.97 34.59 6.30
N LEU A 16 21.79 34.00 5.43
CA LEU A 16 21.83 32.55 5.26
C LEU A 16 22.46 31.97 6.52
N SER A 17 21.66 31.34 7.39
CA SER A 17 22.18 30.39 8.37
C SER A 17 22.34 29.04 7.70
N SER A 18 23.60 28.73 7.43
CA SER A 18 24.12 27.44 6.97
C SER A 18 23.84 26.33 7.98
N LEU A 19 23.00 25.37 7.60
CA LEU A 19 23.11 24.00 8.15
C LEU A 19 24.32 23.35 7.47
N ALA A 20 25.45 23.36 8.17
CA ALA A 20 26.60 22.56 7.79
C ALA A 20 26.25 21.07 7.97
N PHE A 21 25.79 20.43 6.91
CA PHE A 21 25.91 18.99 6.77
C PHE A 21 27.35 18.70 6.32
N SER A 22 28.16 18.15 7.22
CA SER A 22 29.42 17.52 6.84
C SER A 22 29.10 16.33 5.92
N GLN A 23 29.36 16.48 4.62
CA GLN A 23 29.47 15.35 3.71
C GLN A 23 30.84 14.69 3.96
N GLU A 24 30.83 13.49 4.52
CA GLU A 24 31.99 12.60 4.42
C GLU A 24 32.28 12.32 2.93
N PRO A 25 33.55 12.32 2.50
CA PRO A 25 33.89 12.01 1.13
C PRO A 25 33.51 10.56 0.84
N ILE A 26 32.63 10.36 -0.13
CA ILE A 26 32.33 9.04 -0.69
C ILE A 26 33.61 8.53 -1.35
N GLY A 27 34.31 7.65 -0.65
CA GLY A 27 35.40 6.86 -1.19
C GLY A 27 34.89 6.00 -2.35
N ASP A 28 35.66 5.99 -3.43
CA ASP A 28 35.50 5.13 -4.59
C ASP A 28 35.48 3.65 -4.18
N ASN A 29 34.28 3.13 -3.93
CA ASN A 29 34.05 1.72 -3.69
C ASN A 29 33.31 1.17 -4.91
N THR A 30 34.08 0.77 -5.91
CA THR A 30 33.64 -0.24 -6.88
C THR A 30 33.11 -1.44 -6.09
N ILE A 31 31.78 -1.58 -6.06
CA ILE A 31 31.13 -2.70 -5.36
C ILE A 31 31.52 -3.98 -6.10
N ASP A 32 32.44 -4.74 -5.51
CA ASP A 32 32.77 -6.07 -6.00
C ASP A 32 31.58 -7.01 -5.74
N LEU A 33 30.78 -7.19 -6.79
CA LEU A 33 29.61 -8.04 -6.81
C LEU A 33 29.95 -9.50 -6.45
N ASN A 34 31.19 -9.94 -6.70
CA ASN A 34 31.61 -11.32 -6.45
C ASN A 34 31.91 -11.58 -4.97
N SER A 35 32.51 -10.63 -4.27
CA SER A 35 32.69 -10.72 -2.80
C SER A 35 31.34 -10.68 -2.07
N THR A 36 30.42 -9.81 -2.51
CA THR A 36 29.07 -9.71 -1.95
C THR A 36 28.29 -11.03 -2.11
N LYS A 37 28.41 -11.69 -3.25
CA LYS A 37 27.74 -12.97 -3.54
C LYS A 37 28.31 -14.13 -2.71
N LYS A 38 29.61 -14.11 -2.37
CA LYS A 38 30.24 -15.09 -1.46
C LYS A 38 29.80 -14.90 -0.01
N THR A 39 29.66 -13.66 0.45
CA THR A 39 29.19 -13.34 1.82
C THR A 39 27.75 -13.81 2.06
N ILE A 40 26.87 -13.67 1.05
CA ILE A 40 25.47 -14.13 1.14
C ILE A 40 25.40 -15.67 1.16
N LYS A 41 26.27 -16.36 0.43
CA LYS A 41 26.25 -17.83 0.33
C LYS A 41 26.71 -18.54 1.62
N ASN A 42 27.50 -17.85 2.45
CA ASN A 42 28.01 -18.37 3.72
C ASN A 42 27.14 -18.00 4.94
N GLN A 43 26.05 -17.23 4.77
CA GLN A 43 25.07 -17.00 5.83
C GLN A 43 24.06 -18.15 5.85
N THR A 44 24.47 -19.32 6.32
CA THR A 44 23.53 -20.36 6.75
C THR A 44 22.71 -19.84 7.92
N GLY A 45 21.40 -19.66 7.71
CA GLY A 45 20.42 -19.64 8.78
C GLY A 45 20.16 -18.31 9.47
N ARG A 46 20.34 -17.16 8.82
CA ARG A 46 19.70 -15.93 9.32
C ARG A 46 18.22 -16.01 8.96
N GLU A 47 17.36 -16.23 9.95
CA GLU A 47 15.91 -16.17 9.78
C GLU A 47 15.57 -14.87 9.05
N LEU A 48 14.91 -14.99 7.89
CA LEU A 48 14.48 -13.85 7.09
C LEU A 48 13.48 -13.06 7.92
N LYS A 49 13.98 -12.05 8.65
CA LYS A 49 13.14 -11.05 9.28
C LYS A 49 12.47 -10.29 8.15
N VAL A 50 11.24 -10.66 7.82
CA VAL A 50 10.41 -9.96 6.84
C VAL A 50 10.16 -8.56 7.41
N LEU A 51 10.95 -7.58 6.95
CA LEU A 51 11.03 -6.22 7.53
C LEU A 51 9.82 -5.33 7.17
N ALA A 52 8.90 -5.80 6.33
CA ALA A 52 7.64 -5.12 6.04
C ALA A 52 6.55 -6.15 5.77
N PRO A 53 5.32 -5.98 6.29
CA PRO A 53 4.21 -6.86 5.95
C PRO A 53 4.07 -6.89 4.43
N THR A 54 4.26 -8.05 3.81
CA THR A 54 3.87 -8.25 2.43
C THR A 54 2.35 -8.28 2.35
N LEU A 55 1.76 -7.76 1.27
CA LEU A 55 0.33 -7.90 1.02
C LEU A 55 -0.11 -9.34 1.27
N SER A 56 -1.19 -9.52 2.02
CA SER A 56 -1.83 -10.84 2.14
C SER A 56 -2.34 -11.30 0.77
N ALA A 57 -2.60 -12.60 0.62
CA ALA A 57 -3.11 -13.16 -0.63
C ALA A 57 -4.39 -12.44 -1.08
N GLU A 58 -5.25 -12.07 -0.12
CA GLU A 58 -6.49 -11.34 -0.33
C GLU A 58 -6.30 -9.91 -0.86
N GLU A 59 -5.14 -9.30 -0.63
CA GLU A 59 -4.85 -7.91 -1.01
C GLU A 59 -4.14 -7.79 -2.37
N ILE A 60 -3.57 -8.88 -2.89
CA ILE A 60 -2.78 -8.85 -4.14
C ILE A 60 -3.65 -8.44 -5.33
N ASP A 61 -4.75 -9.15 -5.60
CA ASP A 61 -5.58 -8.85 -6.77
C ASP A 61 -6.24 -7.46 -6.72
N PRO A 62 -6.83 -7.04 -5.58
CA PRO A 62 -7.30 -5.66 -5.42
C PRO A 62 -6.20 -4.63 -5.70
N ALA A 63 -4.97 -4.85 -5.22
CA ALA A 63 -3.86 -3.94 -5.46
C ALA A 63 -3.47 -3.90 -6.95
N VAL A 64 -3.38 -5.06 -7.61
CA VAL A 64 -3.04 -5.15 -9.04
C VAL A 64 -4.09 -4.43 -9.89
N LEU A 65 -5.37 -4.64 -9.61
CA LEU A 65 -6.48 -4.04 -10.35
C LEU A 65 -6.59 -2.53 -10.11
N ASN A 66 -6.34 -2.06 -8.89
CA ASN A 66 -6.22 -0.63 -8.62
C ASN A 66 -5.01 0.00 -9.34
N ARG A 67 -3.90 -0.72 -9.46
CA ARG A 67 -2.75 -0.25 -10.25
C ARG A 67 -3.06 -0.22 -11.74
N LEU A 68 -3.81 -1.20 -12.25
CA LEU A 68 -4.29 -1.20 -13.62
C LEU A 68 -5.17 0.04 -13.88
N LEU A 69 -6.16 0.31 -13.02
CA LEU A 69 -6.98 1.52 -13.09
C LEU A 69 -6.15 2.80 -13.16
N GLN A 70 -5.17 2.94 -12.25
CA GLN A 70 -4.24 4.07 -12.27
C GLN A 70 -3.46 4.15 -13.59
N THR A 71 -2.99 3.02 -14.11
CA THR A 71 -2.20 2.99 -15.34
C THR A 71 -3.06 3.39 -16.54
N ILE A 72 -4.32 2.95 -16.62
CA ILE A 72 -5.26 3.38 -17.66
C ILE A 72 -5.48 4.90 -17.59
N ALA A 73 -5.67 5.45 -16.38
CA ALA A 73 -5.88 6.89 -16.19
C ALA A 73 -4.69 7.75 -16.64
N HIS A 74 -3.45 7.25 -16.48
CA HIS A 74 -2.24 8.03 -16.78
C HIS A 74 -1.67 7.77 -18.18
N ASN A 75 -1.78 6.55 -18.69
CA ASN A 75 -1.20 6.15 -19.97
C ASN A 75 -2.07 5.09 -20.68
N PRO A 76 -3.27 5.48 -21.17
CA PRO A 76 -4.20 4.55 -21.79
C PRO A 76 -3.61 3.92 -23.06
N GLU A 77 -2.95 4.70 -23.90
CA GLU A 77 -2.36 4.25 -25.18
C GLU A 77 -1.41 3.06 -25.00
N SER A 78 -0.53 3.12 -24.00
CA SER A 78 0.40 2.02 -23.73
C SER A 78 -0.30 0.69 -23.41
N LEU A 79 -1.45 0.75 -22.75
CA LEU A 79 -2.23 -0.44 -22.40
C LEU A 79 -3.08 -0.92 -23.56
N LYS A 80 -3.62 -0.02 -24.40
CA LYS A 80 -4.29 -0.42 -25.65
C LYS A 80 -3.36 -1.22 -26.53
N THR A 81 -2.16 -0.72 -26.78
CA THR A 81 -1.17 -1.42 -27.60
C THR A 81 -0.76 -2.74 -26.95
N ARG A 82 -0.48 -2.74 -25.65
CA ARG A 82 -0.05 -3.95 -24.93
C ARG A 82 -1.11 -5.05 -24.92
N PHE A 83 -2.37 -4.69 -24.79
CA PHE A 83 -3.48 -5.63 -24.70
C PHE A 83 -4.20 -5.85 -26.03
N ALA A 84 -3.75 -5.19 -27.11
CA ALA A 84 -4.44 -5.17 -28.40
C ALA A 84 -5.94 -4.84 -28.24
N LEU A 85 -6.25 -3.75 -27.53
CA LEU A 85 -7.62 -3.29 -27.28
C LEU A 85 -7.92 -2.05 -28.12
N ASP A 86 -9.19 -1.92 -28.51
CA ASP A 86 -9.74 -0.65 -28.98
C ASP A 86 -10.11 0.28 -27.81
N ASP A 87 -10.46 1.52 -28.14
CA ASP A 87 -10.81 2.55 -27.17
C ASP A 87 -12.05 2.18 -26.34
N ASN A 88 -13.05 1.57 -26.97
CA ASN A 88 -14.29 1.20 -26.30
C ASN A 88 -14.02 0.14 -25.22
N LYS A 89 -13.23 -0.88 -25.55
CA LYS A 89 -12.92 -1.96 -24.62
C LYS A 89 -12.04 -1.47 -23.47
N LEU A 90 -11.08 -0.57 -23.73
CA LEU A 90 -10.30 0.02 -22.65
C LEU A 90 -11.16 0.89 -21.73
N GLN A 91 -12.12 1.64 -22.29
CA GLN A 91 -13.07 2.45 -21.54
C GLN A 91 -13.99 1.59 -20.67
N ASP A 92 -14.48 0.46 -21.20
CA ASP A 92 -15.30 -0.49 -20.43
C ASP A 92 -14.56 -1.03 -19.20
N ILE A 93 -13.27 -1.40 -19.38
CA ILE A 93 -12.40 -1.85 -18.28
C ILE A 93 -12.21 -0.72 -17.27
N PHE A 94 -11.96 0.50 -17.74
CA PHE A 94 -11.79 1.67 -16.86
C PHE A 94 -13.03 1.94 -16.00
N ILE A 95 -14.22 1.91 -16.61
CA ILE A 95 -15.50 2.11 -15.90
C ILE A 95 -15.72 1.00 -14.89
N THR A 96 -15.53 -0.26 -15.29
CA THR A 96 -15.68 -1.44 -14.42
C THR A 96 -14.79 -1.32 -13.19
N LEU A 97 -13.52 -0.98 -13.37
CA LEU A 97 -12.57 -0.80 -12.26
C LEU A 97 -12.88 0.42 -11.40
N SER A 98 -13.34 1.53 -12.00
CA SER A 98 -13.73 2.74 -11.26
C SER A 98 -14.94 2.50 -10.37
N ASN A 99 -15.93 1.77 -10.87
CA ASN A 99 -17.11 1.36 -10.12
C ASN A 99 -16.72 0.42 -8.97
N ALA A 100 -15.88 -0.59 -9.26
CA ALA A 100 -15.37 -1.51 -8.25
C ALA A 100 -14.63 -0.79 -7.12
N ARG A 101 -13.75 0.17 -7.46
CA ARG A 101 -13.02 0.98 -6.48
C ARG A 101 -13.95 1.84 -5.62
N THR A 102 -15.00 2.39 -6.22
CA THR A 102 -15.97 3.26 -5.51
C THR A 102 -16.88 2.46 -4.58
N PHE A 103 -17.22 1.22 -4.95
CA PHE A 103 -18.05 0.33 -4.13
C PHE A 103 -17.33 -0.13 -2.85
N ILE A 104 -16.02 -0.35 -2.93
CA ILE A 104 -15.24 -0.92 -1.83
C ILE A 104 -14.81 0.17 -0.85
N ASN A 105 -15.26 0.06 0.39
CA ASN A 105 -14.85 0.91 1.49
C ASN A 105 -14.19 0.07 2.60
N THR A 106 -12.87 0.18 2.73
CA THR A 106 -12.15 -0.34 3.89
C THR A 106 -12.42 0.56 5.10
N ASN A 107 -13.46 0.23 5.87
CA ASN A 107 -13.84 1.01 7.04
C ASN A 107 -13.03 0.59 8.26
N GLU A 108 -11.84 1.17 8.40
CA GLU A 108 -10.95 0.91 9.53
C GLU A 108 -11.61 1.25 10.88
N MET A 109 -12.44 2.30 10.93
CA MET A 109 -13.20 2.64 12.13
C MET A 109 -14.16 1.54 12.55
N ALA A 110 -14.67 0.72 11.61
CA ALA A 110 -15.51 -0.41 11.95
C ALA A 110 -14.69 -1.58 12.56
N ASN A 111 -13.42 -1.76 12.16
CA ASN A 111 -12.48 -2.66 12.83
C ASN A 111 -12.18 -2.19 14.26
N VAL A 112 -11.90 -0.90 14.43
CA VAL A 112 -11.67 -0.29 15.74
C VAL A 112 -12.91 -0.39 16.65
N ARG A 113 -14.11 -0.21 16.12
CA ARG A 113 -15.35 -0.35 16.91
C ARG A 113 -15.53 -1.74 17.49
N VAL A 114 -15.31 -2.80 16.71
CA VAL A 114 -15.45 -4.18 17.23
C VAL A 114 -14.34 -4.52 18.23
N MET A 115 -13.13 -3.98 18.02
CA MET A 115 -12.03 -4.08 18.99
C MET A 115 -12.44 -3.46 20.33
N CYS A 116 -12.97 -2.24 20.32
CA CYS A 116 -13.38 -1.56 21.56
C CYS A 116 -14.63 -2.17 22.18
N GLN A 117 -15.55 -2.72 21.38
CA GLN A 117 -16.66 -3.50 21.90
C GLN A 117 -16.17 -4.74 22.65
N ALA A 118 -15.23 -5.51 22.09
CA ALA A 118 -14.63 -6.66 22.77
C ALA A 118 -13.90 -6.22 24.05
N TRP A 119 -13.11 -5.15 23.99
CA TRP A 119 -12.44 -4.58 25.15
C TRP A 119 -13.41 -4.21 26.29
N ASN A 120 -14.53 -3.55 25.98
CA ASN A 120 -15.49 -3.06 26.97
C ASN A 120 -16.34 -4.17 27.60
N HIS A 121 -16.59 -5.27 26.90
CA HIS A 121 -17.41 -6.39 27.39
C HIS A 121 -16.57 -7.56 27.93
N SER A 122 -15.25 -7.49 27.81
CA SER A 122 -14.35 -8.54 28.30
C SER A 122 -14.42 -8.67 29.82
N THR A 123 -14.46 -9.91 30.30
CA THR A 123 -14.29 -10.27 31.72
C THR A 123 -12.84 -10.63 32.05
N ALA A 124 -11.97 -10.73 31.03
CA ALA A 124 -10.56 -11.01 31.19
C ALA A 124 -9.80 -9.79 31.73
N SER A 125 -8.57 -10.00 32.15
CA SER A 125 -7.67 -8.96 32.65
C SER A 125 -6.27 -9.11 32.06
N GLY A 126 -5.45 -8.06 32.17
CA GLY A 126 -4.08 -8.08 31.66
C GLY A 126 -4.01 -8.35 30.15
N GLU A 127 -3.06 -9.19 29.75
CA GLU A 127 -2.80 -9.52 28.34
C GLU A 127 -3.97 -10.27 27.68
N ASP A 128 -4.72 -11.10 28.42
CA ASP A 128 -5.84 -11.85 27.87
C ASP A 128 -6.94 -10.92 27.34
N ARG A 129 -7.21 -9.82 28.06
CA ARG A 129 -8.15 -8.78 27.63
C ARG A 129 -7.68 -8.07 26.35
N ILE A 130 -6.38 -7.81 26.25
CA ILE A 130 -5.77 -7.20 25.06
C ILE A 130 -5.91 -8.15 23.87
N ASN A 131 -5.61 -9.42 24.06
CA ASN A 131 -5.73 -10.45 23.03
C ASN A 131 -7.17 -10.61 22.54
N GLU A 132 -8.17 -10.58 23.43
CA GLU A 132 -9.59 -10.60 23.03
C GLU A 132 -9.95 -9.42 22.11
N ALA A 133 -9.51 -8.21 22.46
CA ALA A 133 -9.75 -7.02 21.63
C ALA A 133 -9.04 -7.12 20.26
N LEU A 134 -7.77 -7.50 20.24
CA LEU A 134 -7.00 -7.66 19.00
C LEU A 134 -7.56 -8.78 18.12
N ASN A 135 -8.01 -9.89 18.70
CA ASN A 135 -8.64 -10.97 17.96
C ASN A 135 -9.96 -10.54 17.32
N ALA A 136 -10.75 -9.71 18.02
CA ALA A 136 -11.98 -9.14 17.46
C ALA A 136 -11.69 -8.21 16.27
N TYR A 137 -10.65 -7.38 16.38
CA TYR A 137 -10.13 -6.56 15.28
C TYR A 137 -9.75 -7.43 14.07
N GLU A 138 -8.85 -8.40 14.28
CA GLU A 138 -8.30 -9.24 13.21
C GLU A 138 -9.38 -10.07 12.52
N LYS A 139 -10.32 -10.62 13.28
CA LYS A 139 -11.44 -11.39 12.73
C LYS A 139 -12.27 -10.55 11.75
N ARG A 140 -12.58 -9.30 12.12
CA ARG A 140 -13.37 -8.41 11.26
C ARG A 140 -12.55 -7.90 10.07
N ASN A 141 -11.29 -7.53 10.31
CA ASN A 141 -10.37 -7.12 9.25
C ASN A 141 -10.23 -8.22 8.19
N GLY A 142 -9.95 -9.46 8.62
CA GLY A 142 -9.88 -10.62 7.73
C GLY A 142 -11.18 -10.91 6.99
N PHE A 143 -12.34 -10.72 7.63
CA PHE A 143 -13.64 -10.82 6.94
C PHE A 143 -13.76 -9.77 5.82
N THR A 144 -13.43 -8.51 6.09
CA THR A 144 -13.45 -7.44 5.09
C THR A 144 -12.47 -7.72 3.95
N LYS A 145 -11.23 -8.15 4.23
CA LYS A 145 -10.24 -8.49 3.20
C LYS A 145 -10.74 -9.60 2.28
N ARG A 146 -11.30 -10.69 2.83
CA ARG A 146 -11.86 -11.80 2.02
C ARG A 146 -13.06 -11.36 1.19
N PHE A 147 -13.95 -10.54 1.75
CA PHE A 147 -15.08 -9.99 1.00
C PHE A 147 -14.58 -9.18 -0.21
N ILE A 148 -13.61 -8.30 0.01
CA ILE A 148 -13.01 -7.47 -1.05
C ILE A 148 -12.33 -8.36 -2.11
N ALA A 149 -11.54 -9.35 -1.67
CA ALA A 149 -10.86 -10.27 -2.58
C ALA A 149 -11.86 -11.02 -3.49
N ASN A 150 -12.93 -11.57 -2.91
CA ASN A 150 -13.97 -12.26 -3.68
C ASN A 150 -14.68 -11.32 -4.67
N PHE A 151 -14.97 -10.08 -4.26
CA PHE A 151 -15.58 -9.09 -5.15
C PHE A 151 -14.65 -8.74 -6.33
N TYR A 152 -13.36 -8.48 -6.06
CA TYR A 152 -12.39 -8.21 -7.12
C TYR A 152 -12.10 -9.41 -8.02
N ALA A 153 -12.26 -10.65 -7.51
CA ALA A 153 -12.19 -11.85 -8.32
C ALA A 153 -13.33 -11.90 -9.35
N THR A 154 -14.56 -11.50 -8.95
CA THR A 154 -15.68 -11.35 -9.90
C THR A 154 -15.39 -10.26 -10.93
N VAL A 155 -14.93 -9.08 -10.48
CA VAL A 155 -14.55 -7.97 -11.39
C VAL A 155 -13.49 -8.40 -12.41
N LEU A 156 -12.49 -9.15 -11.98
CA LEU A 156 -11.47 -9.71 -12.85
C LEU A 156 -12.07 -10.67 -13.89
N SER A 157 -12.96 -11.56 -13.46
CA SER A 157 -13.64 -12.52 -14.33
C SER A 157 -14.48 -11.80 -15.39
N ASP A 158 -15.23 -10.76 -15.00
CA ASP A 158 -16.06 -9.98 -15.92
C ASP A 158 -15.21 -9.27 -16.99
N ILE A 159 -14.08 -8.69 -16.58
CA ILE A 159 -13.11 -8.11 -17.51
C ILE A 159 -12.61 -9.17 -18.49
N GLN A 160 -12.14 -10.32 -17.98
CA GLN A 160 -11.58 -11.40 -18.80
C GLN A 160 -12.58 -11.96 -19.80
N TYR A 161 -13.85 -12.12 -19.40
CA TYR A 161 -14.92 -12.60 -20.27
C TYR A 161 -15.19 -11.65 -21.44
N GLY A 162 -14.99 -10.34 -21.24
CA GLY A 162 -15.18 -9.32 -22.28
C GLY A 162 -14.05 -9.20 -23.29
N LEU A 163 -12.94 -9.94 -23.14
CA LEU A 163 -11.74 -9.86 -23.98
C LEU A 163 -11.75 -10.88 -25.13
N SER A 164 -11.12 -10.50 -26.26
CA SER A 164 -10.74 -11.47 -27.28
C SER A 164 -9.68 -12.44 -26.75
N GLU A 165 -9.50 -13.60 -27.38
CA GLU A 165 -8.50 -14.59 -26.98
C GLU A 165 -7.07 -14.00 -26.93
N GLN A 166 -6.69 -13.23 -27.95
CA GLN A 166 -5.38 -12.57 -28.00
C GLN A 166 -5.22 -11.53 -26.90
N SER A 167 -6.25 -10.70 -26.68
CA SER A 167 -6.23 -9.67 -25.63
C SER A 167 -6.18 -10.31 -24.25
N LEU A 168 -6.90 -11.42 -24.04
CA LEU A 168 -6.93 -12.18 -22.79
C LEU A 168 -5.54 -12.73 -22.45
N LEU A 169 -4.81 -13.28 -23.42
CA LEU A 169 -3.45 -13.77 -23.22
C LEU A 169 -2.50 -12.65 -22.75
N SER A 170 -2.52 -11.51 -23.44
CA SER A 170 -1.71 -10.35 -23.09
C SER A 170 -2.08 -9.78 -21.71
N PHE A 171 -3.38 -9.71 -21.42
CA PHE A 171 -3.91 -9.26 -20.14
C PHE A 171 -3.48 -10.18 -18.99
N ASN A 172 -3.66 -11.50 -19.13
CA ASN A 172 -3.25 -12.47 -18.11
C ASN A 172 -1.75 -12.44 -17.85
N THR A 173 -0.94 -12.27 -18.90
CA THR A 173 0.51 -12.10 -18.77
C THR A 173 0.86 -10.86 -17.94
N TYR A 174 0.18 -9.74 -18.20
CA TYR A 174 0.33 -8.53 -17.41
C TYR A 174 -0.08 -8.73 -15.94
N MET A 175 -1.25 -9.34 -15.71
CA MET A 175 -1.76 -9.57 -14.35
C MET A 175 -0.81 -10.47 -13.55
N ASN A 176 -0.31 -11.55 -14.13
CA ASN A 176 0.63 -12.46 -13.48
C ASN A 176 1.97 -11.79 -13.16
N ASP A 177 2.52 -10.99 -14.07
CA ASP A 177 3.74 -10.21 -13.77
C ASP A 177 3.51 -9.22 -12.62
N ARG A 178 2.36 -8.53 -12.61
CA ARG A 178 2.03 -7.57 -11.54
C ARG A 178 1.81 -8.24 -10.20
N ARG A 179 1.10 -9.37 -10.14
CA ARG A 179 0.96 -10.18 -8.91
C ARG A 179 2.31 -10.56 -8.34
N ARG A 180 3.18 -11.12 -9.19
CA ARG A 180 4.55 -11.50 -8.80
C ARG A 180 5.33 -10.30 -8.26
N ARG A 181 5.25 -9.14 -8.91
CA ARG A 181 5.95 -7.93 -8.44
C ARG A 181 5.39 -7.44 -7.10
N MET A 182 4.07 -7.42 -6.94
CA MET A 182 3.43 -6.94 -5.70
C MET A 182 3.67 -7.87 -4.51
N ALA A 183 3.63 -9.19 -4.72
CA ALA A 183 3.97 -10.17 -3.69
C ALA A 183 5.41 -10.01 -3.17
N ASN A 184 6.34 -9.56 -4.04
CA ASN A 184 7.75 -9.39 -3.71
C ASN A 184 8.14 -7.97 -3.30
N ALA A 185 7.21 -6.99 -3.36
CA ALA A 185 7.54 -5.57 -3.19
C ALA A 185 7.59 -5.08 -1.74
N GLY A 186 7.37 -5.93 -0.73
CA GLY A 186 7.31 -5.49 0.68
C GLY A 186 6.26 -4.39 0.91
N ALA A 187 5.17 -4.41 0.13
CA ALA A 187 4.19 -3.33 0.11
C ALA A 187 3.36 -3.29 1.40
N VAL A 188 3.32 -2.11 2.02
CA VAL A 188 2.71 -1.83 3.32
C VAL A 188 1.20 -2.16 3.31
N THR A 189 0.81 -3.10 4.17
CA THR A 189 -0.60 -3.39 4.48
C THR A 189 -1.23 -2.21 5.22
N THR A 190 -2.47 -1.84 4.90
CA THR A 190 -3.22 -0.85 5.66
C THR A 190 -3.87 -1.49 6.89
N GLY A 191 -3.69 -0.90 8.08
CA GLY A 191 -4.35 -1.33 9.33
C GLY A 191 -3.49 -1.13 10.57
N ILE A 192 -4.08 -1.34 11.74
CA ILE A 192 -3.35 -1.38 13.02
C ILE A 192 -2.34 -2.52 12.98
N ALA A 193 -1.09 -2.23 13.36
CA ALA A 193 -0.06 -3.24 13.49
C ALA A 193 -0.32 -4.12 14.74
N THR A 194 -1.14 -5.15 14.56
CA THR A 194 -1.45 -6.17 15.58
C THR A 194 -0.35 -7.23 15.72
N GLN A 195 0.69 -7.15 14.89
CA GLN A 195 1.74 -8.17 14.72
C GLN A 195 2.64 -8.37 15.95
N ASN A 196 2.60 -7.46 16.94
CA ASN A 196 3.24 -7.64 18.23
C ASN A 196 2.25 -7.22 19.33
N VAL A 197 2.07 -8.05 20.37
CA VAL A 197 1.19 -7.77 21.52
C VAL A 197 1.49 -6.41 22.15
N ARG A 198 2.75 -5.95 22.15
CA ARG A 198 3.12 -4.62 22.65
C ARG A 198 2.57 -3.49 21.78
N SER A 199 2.67 -3.56 20.46
CA SER A 199 2.10 -2.55 19.56
C SER A 199 0.57 -2.63 19.53
N GLY A 200 0.02 -3.84 19.65
CA GLY A 200 -1.41 -4.07 19.80
C GLY A 200 -1.97 -3.50 21.12
N ALA A 201 -1.26 -3.66 22.24
CA ALA A 201 -1.64 -3.09 23.54
C ALA A 201 -1.69 -1.56 23.51
N GLU A 202 -0.71 -0.92 22.87
CA GLU A 202 -0.69 0.53 22.66
C GLU A 202 -1.90 0.98 21.82
N ALA A 203 -2.22 0.27 20.74
CA ALA A 203 -3.38 0.56 19.90
C ALA A 203 -4.72 0.39 20.64
N VAL A 204 -4.88 -0.69 21.40
CA VAL A 204 -6.08 -0.94 22.22
C VAL A 204 -6.23 0.16 23.28
N THR A 205 -5.14 0.54 23.95
CA THR A 205 -5.16 1.60 24.96
C THR A 205 -5.52 2.95 24.33
N PHE A 206 -4.92 3.27 23.18
CA PHE A 206 -5.16 4.53 22.48
C PHE A 206 -6.60 4.66 21.99
N HIS A 207 -7.17 3.60 21.43
CA HIS A 207 -8.51 3.66 20.82
C HIS A 207 -9.66 3.33 21.78
N CYS A 208 -9.44 2.46 22.76
CA CYS A 208 -10.49 1.89 23.62
C CYS A 208 -10.30 2.20 25.11
N GLY A 209 -9.17 2.78 25.50
CA GLY A 209 -8.92 3.23 26.87
C GLY A 209 -9.86 4.36 27.27
N PRO A 210 -9.98 4.64 28.58
CA PRO A 210 -10.74 5.80 29.06
C PRO A 210 -10.20 7.08 28.42
N ALA A 211 -11.11 8.00 28.06
CA ALA A 211 -10.74 9.31 27.55
C ALA A 211 -9.86 10.01 28.60
N ARG A 212 -8.68 10.46 28.17
CA ARG A 212 -7.77 11.26 29.00
C ARG A 212 -8.26 12.69 29.13
#